data_AF-A0A180F4J4-F1
#
_entry.id   AF-A0A180F4J4-F1
#
_cell.length_a   1.000
_cell.length_b   1.000
_cell.length_c   1.000
_cell.angle_alpha   90.00
_cell.angle_beta   90.00
_cell.angle_gamma   90.00
#
_symmetry.space_group_name_H-M   'P 1'
#
loop_
_entity.id
_entity.type
_entity.pdbx_description
1 polymer ?
#
loop_
_entity_poly.entity_id
_entity_poly.type
_entity_poly.pdbx_seq_one_letter_code
_entity_poly.pdbx_strand_id
1 'polypeptide(L)' 'MARPIKETPVLTGEDARRFEEHMKNLKPVSKEFRESLEKSYEILKKIPTPFQF' A
#
# COMPACT_ATOMS: atom_id res chain seq x y z
N MET A 1 -1.90 -17.38 15.48
CA MET A 1 -2.23 -16.19 16.30
C MET A 1 -1.88 -14.96 15.49
N ALA A 2 -2.76 -13.96 15.40
CA ALA A 2 -2.42 -12.70 14.75
C ALA A 2 -1.29 -12.03 15.56
N ARG A 3 -0.25 -11.56 14.88
CA ARG A 3 0.80 -10.80 15.56
C ARG A 3 0.19 -9.50 16.08
N PRO A 4 0.64 -8.99 17.25
CA PRO A 4 0.21 -7.69 17.74
C PRO A 4 0.47 -6.61 16.68
N ILE A 5 -0.54 -5.80 16.40
CA ILE A 5 -0.41 -4.65 15.50
C ILE A 5 0.38 -3.60 16.28
N LYS A 6 1.50 -3.14 15.73
CA LYS A 6 2.26 -2.02 16.32
C LYS A 6 1.47 -0.73 16.18
N GLU A 7 1.67 0.18 17.12
CA GLU A 7 1.09 1.53 17.06
C GLU A 7 1.44 2.23 15.73
N THR A 8 0.45 2.86 15.11
CA THR A 8 0.66 3.64 13.88
C THR A 8 1.55 4.83 14.20
N PRO A 9 2.68 5.02 13.50
CA PRO A 9 3.57 6.15 13.76
C PRO A 9 2.87 7.47 13.40
N VAL A 10 3.08 8.48 14.24
CA VAL A 10 2.58 9.85 14.00
C VAL A 10 3.56 10.58 13.08
N LEU A 11 3.07 11.12 11.96
CA LEU A 11 3.88 11.95 11.07
C LEU A 11 4.08 13.33 11.69
N THR A 12 5.31 13.85 11.60
CA THR A 12 5.68 15.17 12.14
C THR A 12 6.51 15.97 11.15
N GLY A 13 6.53 17.30 11.30
CA GLY A 13 7.37 18.18 10.48
C GLY A 13 6.99 18.15 9.00
N GLU A 14 7.99 18.06 8.14
CA GLU A 14 7.81 18.13 6.69
C GLU A 14 7.01 16.94 6.12
N ASP A 15 7.11 15.76 6.73
CA ASP A 15 6.36 14.59 6.27
C ASP A 15 4.86 14.71 6.58
N ALA A 16 4.50 15.36 7.69
CA ALA A 16 3.10 15.68 7.98
C ALA A 16 2.53 16.64 6.93
N ARG A 17 3.29 17.68 6.55
CA ARG A 17 2.89 18.65 5.53
C ARG A 17 2.64 18.00 4.17
N ARG A 18 3.58 17.17 3.71
CA ARG A 18 3.47 16.43 2.44
C ARG A 18 2.26 15.50 2.43
N PHE A 19 2.02 14.82 3.55
CA PHE A 19 0.89 13.92 3.70
C PHE A 19 -0.45 14.68 3.58
N GLU A 20 -0.59 15.82 4.25
CA GLU A 20 -1.78 16.67 4.11
C GLU A 20 -1.98 17.19 2.68
N GLU A 21 -0.91 17.64 2.02
CA GLU A 21 -0.95 18.11 0.64
C GLU A 21 -1.39 17.00 -0.33
N HIS A 22 -0.89 15.77 -0.14
CA HIS A 22 -1.31 14.60 -0.89
C HIS A 22 -2.77 14.23 -0.63
N MET A 23 -3.24 14.31 0.62
CA MET A 23 -4.64 14.03 0.94
C MET A 23 -5.60 15.05 0.32
N LYS A 24 -5.21 16.33 0.22
CA LYS A 24 -6.00 17.35 -0.48
C LYS A 24 -6.05 17.13 -1.99
N ASN A 25 -5.01 16.52 -2.56
CA ASN A 25 -4.85 16.31 -4.00
C ASN A 25 -4.87 14.82 -4.37
N LEU A 26 -5.85 14.08 -3.88
CA LEU A 26 -6.02 12.66 -4.22
C LEU A 26 -6.27 12.49 -5.72
N LYS A 27 -5.24 12.01 -6.44
CA LYS A 27 -5.38 11.63 -7.84
C LYS A 27 -6.06 10.26 -7.90
N PRO A 28 -7.28 10.15 -8.47
CA PRO A 28 -7.90 8.86 -8.65
C PRO A 28 -7.04 8.02 -9.58
N VAL A 29 -6.83 6.77 -9.18
CA VAL A 29 -6.13 5.80 -10.01
C VAL A 29 -7.01 5.50 -11.23
N SER A 30 -6.41 5.47 -12.42
CA SER A 30 -7.13 5.13 -13.65
C SER A 30 -7.63 3.68 -13.60
N LYS A 31 -8.71 3.40 -14.34
CA LYS A 31 -9.27 2.05 -14.41
C LYS A 31 -8.26 1.03 -14.96
N GLU A 32 -7.54 1.42 -16.02
CA GLU A 32 -6.49 0.61 -16.66
C GLU A 32 -5.36 0.24 -15.68
N PHE A 33 -4.95 1.18 -14.83
CA PHE A 33 -3.91 0.92 -13.84
C PHE A 33 -4.41 0.00 -12.71
N ARG A 34 -5.69 0.11 -12.32
CA ARG A 34 -6.28 -0.85 -11.37
C ARG A 34 -6.31 -2.27 -11.93
N GLU A 35 -6.72 -2.43 -13.19
CA GLU A 35 -6.76 -3.73 -13.85
C GLU A 35 -5.36 -4.35 -14.02
N SER A 36 -4.33 -3.53 -14.28
CA SER A 36 -2.94 -4.01 -14.35
C SER A 36 -2.40 -4.45 -12.99
N LEU A 37 -2.74 -3.73 -11.92
CA LEU A 37 -2.41 -4.11 -10.55
C LEU A 37 -3.08 -5.43 -10.14
N GLU A 38 -4.36 -5.61 -10.44
CA GLU A 38 -5.09 -6.86 -10.15
C GLU A 38 -4.46 -8.05 -10.87
N LYS A 39 -4.15 -7.91 -12.17
CA LYS A 39 -3.44 -8.96 -12.93
C LYS A 39 -2.08 -9.29 -12.32
N SER A 40 -1.31 -8.26 -11.94
CA SER A 40 0.01 -8.44 -11.32
C SER A 40 -0.10 -9.15 -9.97
N TYR A 41 -1.08 -8.78 -9.14
CA TYR A 41 -1.37 -9.41 -7.86
C TYR A 41 -1.73 -10.89 -8.02
N GLU A 42 -2.60 -11.22 -8.98
CA GLU A 42 -2.98 -12.61 -9.26
C GLU A 42 -1.80 -13.48 -9.72
N ILE A 43 -0.85 -12.90 -10.46
CA ILE A 43 0.39 -13.58 -10.82
C ILE A 43 1.24 -13.83 -9.57
N LEU A 44 1.51 -12.79 -8.78
CA LEU A 44 2.34 -12.88 -7.57
C LEU A 44 1.78 -13.88 -6.55
N LYS A 45 0.45 -13.93 -6.40
CA LYS A 45 -0.24 -14.88 -5.52
C LYS A 45 -0.06 -16.35 -5.94
N LYS A 46 0.07 -16.61 -7.24
CA LYS A 46 0.29 -17.96 -7.79
C LYS A 46 1.75 -18.40 -7.68
N ILE A 47 2.67 -17.46 -7.50
CA ILE A 47 4.08 -17.79 -7.27
C ILE A 47 4.18 -18.45 -5.90
N PRO A 48 4.65 -19.70 -5.80
CA PRO A 48 4.88 -20.33 -4.52
C PRO A 48 5.91 -19.51 -3.75
N THR A 49 5.55 -19.01 -2.57
CA THR A 49 6.48 -18.25 -1.73
C THR A 49 7.58 -19.19 -1.23
N PRO A 50 8.87 -18.96 -1.57
CA PRO A 50 9.95 -19.86 -1.20
C PRO A 50 10.32 -19.84 0.30
N PHE A 51 9.62 -19.04 1.12
CA PHE A 51 9.86 -18.91 2.54
C PHE A 51 8.61 -19.27 3.35
N GLN A 52 8.51 -20.55 3.73
CA GLN A 52 7.85 -20.93 4.97
C GLN A 52 8.94 -20.99 6.05
N PHE A 53 8.85 -20.10 7.04
CA PHE A 53 9.60 -20.19 8.29
C PHE A 53 8.78 -20.96 9.32
#